data_AF-A0A9W8PJ72-F1
#
_entry.id   AF-A0A9W8PJ72-F1
#
_cell.length_a   1.000
_cell.length_b   1.000
_cell.length_c   1.000
_cell.angle_alpha   90.00
_cell.angle_beta   90.00
_cell.angle_gamma   90.00
#
_symmetry.space_group_name_H-M   'P 1'
#
loop_
_entity.id
_entity.type
_entity.pdbx_description
1 polymer ?
#
loop_
_entity_poly.entity_id
_entity_poly.type
_entity_poly.pdbx_seq_one_letter_code
_entity_poly.pdbx_strand_id
1 'polypeptide(L)'
;MSDHFDQGSSPNGPTGRASPFFVGEILRLIAEELGQRVKEDMRYKNAGSLASLAATCKFAASHLEPILYAQDLKEKRFKGLKHAVHSCNDRLAVAILTKYPQKLLKNNVDANLGVTSRPQRRDDTNFTMLHVAAARKLYDTIKKLYKLGAKWLYAKNFRSALSLSESLEEGYERALHKSFPGLENIIYGMFWAPSFAPEIHRDEYTCAILAKYWPGHHFFVGKFNYPTSFTGDNRMTLLHLAVYLHPSSASLKLVQKVAEKYPALNSIPVGDYRGSVHHLAVVAQNGKALEYLLRHVMDNQDYYVDNRGYNPFHLAVELCLQGDGVPGPNGQSGSTRLLNVLLSPKQRINPAMPQTMAPYKTPLLIVAKMIHVDWSGRSALIKKLLDQLIDLETEYVEAWGLGTISLAINRPDSDGKTVLGYITSAILESPPSKGNKALENLFKKMVVEHYANINLDANQFPSPRTRAYVPSIKWRADRAQGFTRFKKVVEELGGRLHQAELDNTMTPTPASFLPDQRHLRQLPANHPYAMPGPLNGAVVPLSPTEQAAQLAAQARRHHIETQAEAFNANRAPGTSNPQTFAAFVASLNGASHTG
;
A
#
# COMPACT_ATOMS: atom_id res chain seq x y z
N MET A 1 73.41 -1.22 4.71
CA MET A 1 73.17 0.23 4.53
C MET A 1 72.28 0.40 3.30
N SER A 2 71.53 1.50 3.29
CA SER A 2 70.28 1.81 2.58
C SER A 2 70.31 1.88 1.03
N ASP A 3 69.12 1.74 0.42
CA ASP A 3 68.43 2.67 -0.54
C ASP A 3 67.46 1.86 -1.45
N HIS A 4 66.12 1.98 -1.34
CA HIS A 4 65.16 2.96 -1.95
C HIS A 4 65.18 2.99 -3.50
N PHE A 5 64.21 2.35 -4.18
CA PHE A 5 62.91 2.85 -4.69
C PHE A 5 63.00 3.97 -5.76
N ASP A 6 62.59 3.67 -7.01
CA ASP A 6 61.53 4.45 -7.66
C ASP A 6 60.84 3.73 -8.84
N GLN A 7 59.52 3.81 -8.87
CA GLN A 7 58.60 3.22 -9.85
C GLN A 7 58.19 4.28 -10.89
N GLY A 8 58.63 4.12 -12.14
CA GLY A 8 58.19 4.93 -13.27
C GLY A 8 56.96 4.34 -13.96
N SER A 9 55.80 4.91 -13.68
CA SER A 9 54.51 4.60 -14.33
C SER A 9 54.48 5.15 -15.76
N SER A 10 54.06 4.34 -16.72
CA SER A 10 53.76 4.79 -18.09
C SER A 10 52.58 5.77 -18.08
N PRO A 11 52.67 6.92 -18.79
CA PRO A 11 51.53 7.81 -18.94
C PRO A 11 50.49 7.15 -19.86
N ASN A 12 49.30 7.00 -19.31
CA ASN A 12 48.07 6.62 -19.99
C ASN A 12 47.89 7.36 -21.33
N GLY A 13 47.50 6.60 -22.36
CA GLY A 13 47.16 7.14 -23.68
C GLY A 13 46.02 8.16 -23.63
N PRO A 14 45.90 9.04 -24.64
CA PRO A 14 44.88 10.06 -24.65
C PRO A 14 43.48 9.46 -24.78
N THR A 15 42.65 9.95 -23.86
CA THR A 15 41.22 9.83 -23.67
C THR A 15 40.38 10.18 -24.91
N GLY A 16 39.26 9.46 -25.07
CA GLY A 16 38.00 9.93 -25.68
C GLY A 16 38.03 10.52 -27.10
N ARG A 17 37.61 9.74 -28.10
CA ARG A 17 37.19 10.30 -29.41
C ARG A 17 36.12 11.38 -29.17
N ALA A 18 36.40 12.62 -29.60
CA ALA A 18 35.45 13.73 -29.57
C ALA A 18 34.12 13.33 -30.21
N SER A 19 33.01 13.56 -29.52
CA SER A 19 31.67 13.23 -30.04
C SER A 19 31.37 14.11 -31.25
N PRO A 20 30.86 13.57 -32.38
CA PRO A 20 30.50 14.33 -33.58
C PRO A 20 29.54 15.50 -33.30
N PHE A 21 28.78 15.43 -32.19
CA PHE A 21 27.89 16.48 -31.73
C PHE A 21 28.61 17.77 -31.31
N PHE A 22 29.86 17.68 -30.85
CA PHE A 22 30.65 18.85 -30.50
C PHE A 22 31.28 19.51 -31.71
N VAL A 23 31.30 18.91 -32.90
CA VAL A 23 31.93 19.53 -34.08
C VAL A 23 31.22 20.83 -34.45
N GLY A 24 29.88 20.86 -34.43
CA GLY A 24 29.11 22.09 -34.69
C GLY A 24 29.32 23.17 -33.62
N GLU A 25 29.31 22.80 -32.33
CA GLU A 25 29.54 23.73 -31.23
C GLU A 25 30.99 24.22 -31.17
N ILE A 26 31.98 23.34 -31.43
CA ILE A 26 33.40 23.68 -31.54
C ILE A 26 33.61 24.62 -32.72
N LEU A 27 33.02 24.36 -33.88
CA LEU A 27 33.09 25.27 -35.03
C LEU A 27 32.47 26.64 -34.72
N ARG A 28 31.42 26.68 -33.90
CA ARG A 28 30.78 27.93 -33.47
C ARG A 28 31.60 28.69 -32.43
N LEU A 29 32.18 27.99 -31.45
CA LEU A 29 33.10 28.54 -30.45
C LEU A 29 34.37 29.07 -31.10
N ILE A 30 34.93 28.33 -32.07
CA ILE A 30 36.04 28.80 -32.90
C ILE A 30 35.63 30.09 -33.63
N ALA A 31 34.43 30.15 -34.23
CA ALA A 31 33.96 31.36 -34.90
C ALA A 31 33.72 32.55 -33.94
N GLU A 32 33.28 32.31 -32.70
CA GLU A 32 33.05 33.33 -31.67
C GLU A 32 34.37 33.86 -31.08
N GLU A 33 35.31 32.97 -30.75
CA GLU A 33 36.65 33.29 -30.25
C GLU A 33 37.47 34.06 -31.30
N LEU A 34 37.43 33.62 -32.56
CA LEU A 34 38.04 34.35 -33.68
C LEU A 34 37.38 35.73 -33.87
N GLY A 35 36.07 35.85 -33.61
CA GLY A 35 35.37 37.13 -33.65
C GLY A 35 35.71 38.09 -32.51
N GLN A 36 35.96 37.59 -31.30
CA GLN A 36 36.37 38.39 -30.13
C GLN A 36 37.83 38.83 -30.23
N ARG A 37 38.77 37.95 -30.61
CA ARG A 37 40.19 38.30 -30.78
C ARG A 37 40.43 39.35 -31.87
N VAL A 38 39.59 39.39 -32.90
CA VAL A 38 39.58 40.43 -33.94
C VAL A 38 39.16 41.80 -33.40
N LYS A 39 38.38 41.86 -32.30
CA LYS A 39 38.00 43.11 -31.63
C LYS A 39 39.07 43.64 -30.67
N GLU A 40 39.91 42.77 -30.09
CA GLU A 40 40.82 43.11 -28.99
C GLU A 40 42.27 43.43 -29.42
N ASP A 41 42.80 42.88 -30.53
CA ASP A 41 44.17 43.15 -31.01
C ASP A 41 44.19 43.59 -32.49
N MET A 42 44.73 44.79 -32.74
CA MET A 42 44.79 45.45 -34.06
C MET A 42 45.63 44.68 -35.10
N ARG A 43 46.43 43.69 -34.71
CA ARG A 43 47.21 42.84 -35.63
C ARG A 43 46.36 41.83 -36.41
N TYR A 44 45.13 41.55 -36.00
CA TYR A 44 44.21 40.63 -36.69
C TYR A 44 43.38 41.31 -37.81
N LYS A 45 43.80 42.49 -38.28
CA LYS A 45 43.14 43.33 -39.30
C LYS A 45 43.10 42.77 -40.73
N ASN A 46 43.42 41.50 -40.98
CA ASN A 46 42.90 40.79 -42.16
C ASN A 46 41.45 40.36 -41.90
N ALA A 47 40.59 41.34 -41.63
CA ALA A 47 39.20 41.15 -41.22
C ALA A 47 38.39 40.32 -42.24
N GLY A 48 38.77 40.35 -43.53
CA GLY A 48 38.14 39.57 -44.58
C GLY A 48 38.33 38.06 -44.46
N SER A 49 39.52 37.57 -44.08
CA SER A 49 39.80 36.12 -44.04
C SER A 49 39.27 35.47 -42.76
N LEU A 50 39.35 36.17 -41.62
CA LEU A 50 38.81 35.69 -40.34
C LEU A 50 37.28 35.79 -40.28
N ALA A 51 36.67 36.84 -40.82
CA ALA A 51 35.21 36.91 -40.96
C ALA A 51 34.71 35.89 -41.99
N SER A 52 35.43 35.66 -43.10
CA SER A 52 35.11 34.59 -44.06
C SER A 52 35.28 33.21 -43.46
N LEU A 53 36.30 32.98 -42.62
CA LEU A 53 36.48 31.72 -41.90
C LEU A 53 35.36 31.50 -40.88
N ALA A 54 35.01 32.52 -40.09
CA ALA A 54 33.87 32.47 -39.17
C ALA A 54 32.54 32.25 -39.92
N ALA A 55 32.34 32.89 -41.07
CA ALA A 55 31.18 32.68 -41.93
C ALA A 55 31.16 31.27 -42.54
N THR A 56 32.30 30.74 -42.96
CA THR A 56 32.47 29.38 -43.49
C THR A 56 32.20 28.33 -42.41
N CYS A 57 32.72 28.53 -41.19
CA CYS A 57 32.45 27.68 -40.03
C CYS A 57 30.96 27.72 -39.66
N LYS A 58 30.31 28.89 -39.67
CA LYS A 58 28.85 29.03 -39.46
C LYS A 58 28.05 28.34 -40.57
N PHE A 59 28.45 28.50 -41.82
CA PHE A 59 27.83 27.87 -42.97
C PHE A 59 27.93 26.33 -42.88
N ALA A 60 29.13 25.80 -42.65
CA ALA A 60 29.37 24.37 -42.46
C ALA A 60 28.58 23.82 -41.27
N ALA A 61 28.57 24.51 -40.13
CA ALA A 61 27.77 24.13 -38.96
C ALA A 61 26.27 24.09 -39.29
N SER A 62 25.74 25.11 -39.97
CA SER A 62 24.32 25.16 -40.35
C SER A 62 23.87 24.05 -41.32
N HIS A 63 24.78 23.54 -42.15
CA HIS A 63 24.50 22.44 -43.07
C HIS A 63 24.69 21.06 -42.43
N LEU A 64 25.67 20.92 -41.53
CA LEU A 64 25.97 19.67 -40.84
C LEU A 64 24.97 19.38 -39.71
N GLU A 65 24.50 20.40 -38.98
CA GLU A 65 23.59 20.24 -37.84
C GLU A 65 22.32 19.43 -38.20
N PRO A 66 21.52 19.77 -39.24
CA PRO A 66 20.32 19.01 -39.59
C PRO A 66 20.61 17.55 -39.98
N ILE A 67 21.75 17.30 -40.64
CA ILE A 67 22.17 15.95 -41.05
C ILE A 67 22.51 15.13 -39.82
N LEU A 68 23.31 15.68 -38.90
CA LEU A 68 23.70 15.03 -37.64
C LEU A 68 22.47 14.74 -36.76
N TYR A 69 21.54 15.67 -36.64
CA TYR A 69 20.29 15.46 -35.90
C TYR A 69 19.37 14.41 -36.56
N ALA A 70 19.28 14.40 -37.89
CA ALA A 70 18.53 13.36 -38.61
C ALA A 70 19.17 11.97 -38.42
N GLN A 71 20.50 11.89 -38.47
CA GLN A 71 21.27 10.66 -38.28
C GLN A 71 21.13 10.13 -36.84
N ASP A 72 21.12 11.00 -35.83
CA ASP A 72 20.91 10.61 -34.42
C ASP A 72 19.59 9.87 -34.20
N LEU A 73 18.53 10.32 -34.90
CA LEU A 73 17.21 9.68 -34.86
C LEU A 73 17.17 8.39 -35.67
N LYS A 74 17.73 8.39 -36.89
CA LYS A 74 17.75 7.22 -37.78
C LYS A 74 18.55 6.06 -37.19
N GLU A 75 19.69 6.36 -36.57
CA GLU A 75 20.55 5.37 -35.92
C GLU A 75 20.09 5.01 -34.50
N LYS A 76 18.98 5.60 -34.02
CA LYS A 76 18.45 5.42 -32.65
C LYS A 76 19.53 5.64 -31.56
N ARG A 77 20.46 6.56 -31.80
CA ARG A 77 21.53 6.91 -30.85
C ARG A 77 21.05 7.90 -29.80
N PHE A 78 20.14 8.80 -30.18
CA PHE A 78 19.47 9.79 -29.33
C PHE A 78 20.42 10.63 -28.46
N LYS A 79 21.68 10.82 -28.87
CA LYS A 79 22.70 11.51 -28.08
C LYS A 79 22.34 12.97 -27.84
N GLY A 80 21.88 13.68 -28.88
CA GLY A 80 21.51 15.08 -28.74
C GLY A 80 20.20 15.27 -27.97
N LEU A 81 19.26 14.32 -28.10
CA LEU A 81 18.03 14.32 -27.29
C LEU A 81 18.35 14.11 -25.80
N LYS A 82 19.21 13.14 -25.48
CA LYS A 82 19.68 12.91 -24.10
C LYS A 82 20.37 14.15 -23.54
N HIS A 83 21.28 14.76 -24.31
CA HIS A 83 21.96 15.98 -23.89
C HIS A 83 20.96 17.11 -23.60
N ALA A 84 19.99 17.34 -24.49
CA ALA A 84 18.96 18.36 -24.31
C ALA A 84 18.19 18.19 -23.00
N VAL A 85 17.74 16.97 -22.69
CA VAL A 85 16.90 16.75 -21.50
C VAL A 85 17.68 16.49 -20.21
N HIS A 86 18.93 16.01 -20.25
CA HIS A 86 19.73 15.72 -19.03
C HIS A 86 20.72 16.82 -18.65
N SER A 87 21.31 17.52 -19.62
CA SER A 87 22.44 18.41 -19.36
C SER A 87 22.08 19.88 -19.51
N CYS A 88 21.10 20.22 -20.35
CA CYS A 88 20.75 21.62 -20.62
C CYS A 88 19.72 22.18 -19.63
N ASN A 89 19.60 23.51 -19.60
CA ASN A 89 18.45 24.20 -19.02
C ASN A 89 17.25 24.19 -20.00
N ASP A 90 16.08 24.56 -19.53
CA ASP A 90 14.82 24.43 -20.27
C ASP A 90 14.82 25.18 -21.62
N ARG A 91 15.30 26.43 -21.63
CA ARG A 91 15.39 27.24 -22.85
C ARG A 91 16.30 26.59 -23.90
N LEU A 92 17.47 26.11 -23.49
CA LEU A 92 18.43 25.47 -24.38
C LEU A 92 17.92 24.10 -24.86
N ALA A 93 17.23 23.34 -23.99
CA ALA A 93 16.60 22.09 -24.37
C ALA A 93 15.55 22.31 -25.49
N VAL A 94 14.68 23.32 -25.35
CA VAL A 94 13.71 23.69 -26.40
C VAL A 94 14.40 24.12 -27.70
N ALA A 95 15.51 24.86 -27.61
CA ALA A 95 16.29 25.28 -28.76
C ALA A 95 16.85 24.06 -29.52
N ILE A 96 17.48 23.11 -28.80
CA ILE A 96 18.01 21.87 -29.40
C ILE A 96 16.88 21.05 -30.03
N LEU A 97 15.76 20.84 -29.32
CA LEU A 97 14.61 20.09 -29.84
C LEU A 97 14.01 20.73 -31.11
N THR A 98 14.15 22.04 -31.27
CA THR A 98 13.65 22.76 -32.45
C THR A 98 14.58 22.61 -33.66
N LYS A 99 15.84 22.24 -33.47
CA LYS A 99 16.79 21.96 -34.56
C LYS A 99 16.58 20.59 -35.22
N TYR A 100 15.94 19.64 -34.54
CA TYR A 100 15.67 18.32 -35.11
C TYR A 100 14.60 18.39 -36.22
N PRO A 101 14.71 17.57 -37.28
CA PRO A 101 13.67 17.46 -38.30
C PRO A 101 12.35 17.01 -37.68
N GLN A 102 11.33 17.88 -37.70
CA GLN A 102 10.10 17.70 -36.93
C GLN A 102 9.39 16.37 -37.20
N LYS A 103 9.31 15.95 -38.48
CA LYS A 103 8.67 14.67 -38.86
C LYS A 103 9.37 13.46 -38.24
N LEU A 104 10.71 13.47 -38.22
CA LEU A 104 11.49 12.39 -37.61
C LEU A 104 11.41 12.44 -36.08
N LEU A 105 11.45 13.64 -35.49
CA LEU A 105 11.36 13.81 -34.05
C LEU A 105 10.02 13.34 -33.50
N LYS A 106 8.89 13.65 -34.17
CA LYS A 106 7.56 13.17 -33.78
C LYS A 106 7.51 11.64 -33.68
N ASN A 107 8.12 10.93 -34.63
CA ASN A 107 8.16 9.46 -34.62
C ASN A 107 9.05 8.86 -33.52
N ASN A 108 9.89 9.68 -32.88
CA ASN A 108 10.84 9.27 -31.85
C ASN A 108 10.65 10.01 -30.53
N VAL A 109 9.55 10.77 -30.35
CA VAL A 109 9.34 11.60 -29.17
C VAL A 109 9.21 10.77 -27.88
N ASP A 110 8.65 9.57 -28.03
CA ASP A 110 8.47 8.58 -26.97
C ASP A 110 9.58 7.50 -26.97
N ALA A 111 10.67 7.73 -27.71
CA ALA A 111 11.77 6.77 -27.77
C ALA A 111 12.36 6.55 -26.38
N ASN A 112 12.73 5.30 -26.11
CA ASN A 112 13.45 4.96 -24.89
C ASN A 112 14.88 5.54 -24.92
N LEU A 113 15.23 6.26 -23.87
CA LEU A 113 16.51 6.93 -23.70
C LEU A 113 17.56 6.14 -22.86
N GLY A 114 17.34 4.90 -22.40
CA GLY A 114 18.34 4.10 -21.63
C GLY A 114 18.79 2.77 -22.31
N VAL A 115 19.98 2.13 -22.12
CA VAL A 115 21.37 2.48 -21.67
C VAL A 115 22.30 2.60 -22.90
N THR A 116 23.38 3.38 -22.77
CA THR A 116 24.41 3.76 -23.77
C THR A 116 25.71 2.93 -23.74
N SER A 117 25.78 1.79 -23.05
CA SER A 117 27.00 0.98 -22.90
C SER A 117 26.69 -0.51 -22.68
N ARG A 118 27.49 -1.37 -23.33
CA ARG A 118 27.54 -2.84 -23.12
C ARG A 118 28.55 -3.16 -21.99
N PRO A 119 28.35 -4.21 -21.18
CA PRO A 119 27.31 -5.24 -21.26
C PRO A 119 26.00 -4.88 -20.54
N GLN A 120 24.90 -5.53 -20.93
CA GLN A 120 23.60 -5.44 -20.23
C GLN A 120 23.76 -5.93 -18.79
N ARG A 121 23.58 -5.03 -17.80
CA ARG A 121 23.18 -5.43 -16.44
C ARG A 121 21.67 -5.68 -16.44
N ARG A 122 21.20 -6.46 -15.44
CA ARG A 122 19.79 -6.89 -15.23
C ARG A 122 18.73 -5.78 -15.16
N ASP A 123 19.12 -4.51 -15.24
CA ASP A 123 18.23 -3.35 -15.07
C ASP A 123 18.16 -2.52 -16.37
N ASP A 124 17.41 -3.01 -17.35
CA ASP A 124 17.09 -2.26 -18.58
C ASP A 124 16.39 -0.94 -18.20
N THR A 125 17.08 0.20 -18.40
CA THR A 125 16.52 1.54 -18.16
C THR A 125 15.59 1.92 -19.30
N ASN A 126 14.30 2.11 -18.97
CA ASN A 126 13.28 2.46 -19.95
C ASN A 126 12.63 3.79 -19.56
N PHE A 127 13.07 4.94 -20.11
CA PHE A 127 12.47 6.25 -19.83
C PHE A 127 12.40 7.12 -21.09
N THR A 128 11.44 8.05 -21.13
CA THR A 128 11.24 8.97 -22.26
C THR A 128 11.73 10.38 -21.95
N MET A 129 11.82 11.26 -22.95
CA MET A 129 12.13 12.68 -22.74
C MET A 129 11.18 13.35 -21.75
N LEU A 130 9.89 12.98 -21.77
CA LEU A 130 8.87 13.58 -20.89
C LEU A 130 9.14 13.29 -19.41
N HIS A 131 9.59 12.07 -19.11
CA HIS A 131 9.95 11.67 -17.76
C HIS A 131 11.12 12.50 -17.19
N VAL A 132 12.19 12.66 -17.98
CA VAL A 132 13.36 13.46 -17.57
C VAL A 132 13.00 14.94 -17.49
N ALA A 133 12.25 15.46 -18.45
CA ALA A 133 11.80 16.84 -18.45
C ALA A 133 10.93 17.17 -17.22
N ALA A 134 10.04 16.27 -16.82
CA ALA A 134 9.25 16.41 -15.60
C ALA A 134 10.13 16.36 -14.33
N ALA A 135 11.04 15.39 -14.23
CA ALA A 135 11.94 15.27 -13.08
C ALA A 135 12.87 16.49 -12.91
N ARG A 136 13.33 17.08 -14.03
CA ARG A 136 14.21 18.26 -14.07
C ARG A 136 13.47 19.59 -14.18
N LYS A 137 12.14 19.62 -14.07
CA LYS A 137 11.33 20.84 -14.08
C LYS A 137 11.49 21.68 -15.36
N LEU A 138 11.61 21.02 -16.51
CA LEU A 138 11.78 21.65 -17.83
C LEU A 138 10.41 22.00 -18.43
N TYR A 139 9.78 23.05 -17.90
CA TYR A 139 8.39 23.45 -18.18
C TYR A 139 8.08 23.66 -19.67
N ASP A 140 8.89 24.44 -20.38
CA ASP A 140 8.70 24.72 -21.81
C ASP A 140 9.04 23.52 -22.69
N THR A 141 10.00 22.70 -22.24
CA THR A 141 10.28 21.40 -22.83
C THR A 141 9.07 20.47 -22.73
N ILE A 142 8.39 20.39 -21.59
CA ILE A 142 7.14 19.61 -21.43
C ILE A 142 6.07 20.10 -22.43
N LYS A 143 5.88 21.41 -22.56
CA LYS A 143 4.96 22.00 -23.55
C LYS A 143 5.35 21.63 -24.98
N LYS A 144 6.64 21.67 -25.32
CA LYS A 144 7.16 21.30 -26.64
C LYS A 144 6.93 19.82 -26.93
N LEU A 145 7.18 18.94 -25.96
CA LEU A 145 6.96 17.49 -26.09
C LEU A 145 5.49 17.17 -26.33
N TYR A 146 4.56 17.85 -25.64
CA TYR A 146 3.12 17.72 -25.93
C TYR A 146 2.79 18.09 -27.38
N LYS A 147 3.29 19.24 -27.87
CA LYS A 147 3.10 19.66 -29.28
C LYS A 147 3.70 18.69 -30.30
N LEU A 148 4.69 17.90 -29.89
CA LEU A 148 5.31 16.85 -30.69
C LEU A 148 4.56 15.51 -30.61
N GLY A 149 3.52 15.40 -29.79
CA GLY A 149 2.68 14.21 -29.66
C GLY A 149 3.18 13.19 -28.63
N ALA A 150 3.96 13.62 -27.63
CA ALA A 150 4.42 12.75 -26.56
C ALA A 150 3.25 12.08 -25.81
N LYS A 151 3.38 10.78 -25.54
CA LYS A 151 2.37 9.98 -24.84
C LYS A 151 2.70 9.84 -23.35
N TRP A 152 1.66 9.58 -22.56
CA TRP A 152 1.79 9.22 -21.15
C TRP A 152 2.21 7.77 -21.00
N LEU A 153 3.51 7.52 -21.07
CA LEU A 153 4.09 6.18 -20.93
C LEU A 153 4.57 5.94 -19.50
N TYR A 154 4.71 4.67 -19.14
CA TYR A 154 5.24 4.26 -17.84
C TYR A 154 6.64 3.68 -18.05
N ALA A 155 7.57 4.13 -17.23
CA ALA A 155 9.00 3.87 -17.32
C ALA A 155 9.49 2.94 -16.19
N LYS A 156 10.62 2.26 -16.36
CA LYS A 156 11.33 1.54 -15.27
C LYS A 156 12.53 2.36 -14.80
N ASN A 157 13.05 2.07 -13.59
CA ASN A 157 14.32 2.59 -13.06
C ASN A 157 14.39 4.12 -12.86
N PHE A 158 13.62 4.59 -11.88
CA PHE A 158 13.54 5.98 -11.41
C PHE A 158 14.91 6.69 -11.22
N ARG A 159 15.92 5.98 -10.69
CA ARG A 159 17.27 6.53 -10.43
C ARG A 159 17.93 7.11 -11.68
N SER A 160 17.74 6.47 -12.83
CA SER A 160 18.38 6.87 -14.09
C SER A 160 17.89 8.23 -14.63
N ALA A 161 16.69 8.66 -14.25
CA ALA A 161 16.17 9.97 -14.60
C ALA A 161 16.60 11.08 -13.62
N LEU A 162 17.12 10.69 -12.45
CA LEU A 162 17.50 11.59 -11.37
C LEU A 162 19.01 11.71 -11.16
N SER A 163 19.85 10.91 -11.85
CA SER A 163 21.29 10.85 -11.61
C SER A 163 21.99 12.20 -11.86
N LEU A 164 22.20 12.94 -10.77
CA LEU A 164 23.11 14.07 -10.62
C LEU A 164 23.89 13.80 -9.32
N SER A 165 25.05 13.13 -9.46
CA SER A 165 26.03 12.72 -8.41
C SER A 165 25.63 11.61 -7.43
N GLU A 166 26.58 10.70 -7.16
CA GLU A 166 26.48 9.58 -6.21
C GLU A 166 26.20 10.05 -4.77
N SER A 167 26.69 11.23 -4.38
CA SER A 167 26.45 11.83 -3.05
C SER A 167 25.01 12.31 -2.83
N LEU A 168 24.31 12.71 -3.90
CA LEU A 168 22.89 13.09 -3.87
C LEU A 168 22.00 11.85 -3.88
N GLU A 169 22.43 10.76 -4.51
CA GLU A 169 21.70 9.50 -4.56
C GLU A 169 21.56 8.88 -3.16
N GLU A 170 22.64 8.78 -2.38
CA GLU A 170 22.57 8.26 -1.00
C GLU A 170 21.76 9.17 -0.05
N GLY A 171 21.83 10.48 -0.25
CA GLY A 171 21.04 11.45 0.53
C GLY A 171 19.56 11.39 0.17
N TYR A 172 19.26 11.23 -1.12
CA TYR A 172 17.91 11.12 -1.66
C TYR A 172 17.25 9.79 -1.31
N GLU A 173 17.98 8.67 -1.38
CA GLU A 173 17.52 7.38 -0.87
C GLU A 173 17.15 7.51 0.60
N ARG A 174 18.06 8.00 1.46
CA ARG A 174 17.75 8.21 2.88
C ARG A 174 16.56 9.15 3.11
N ALA A 175 16.40 10.19 2.30
CA ALA A 175 15.27 11.11 2.37
C ALA A 175 13.95 10.45 1.91
N LEU A 176 13.99 9.62 0.87
CA LEU A 176 12.87 8.83 0.39
C LEU A 176 12.46 7.79 1.41
N HIS A 177 13.39 7.04 1.99
CA HIS A 177 13.13 6.06 3.05
C HIS A 177 12.38 6.69 4.23
N LYS A 178 12.82 7.88 4.67
CA LYS A 178 12.15 8.60 5.75
C LYS A 178 10.77 9.13 5.34
N SER A 179 10.61 9.59 4.10
CA SER A 179 9.41 10.32 3.66
C SER A 179 8.33 9.41 3.05
N PHE A 180 8.69 8.25 2.51
CA PHE A 180 7.83 7.29 1.82
C PHE A 180 8.16 5.83 2.21
N PRO A 181 8.18 5.50 3.51
CA PRO A 181 8.64 4.20 4.00
C PRO A 181 7.81 3.02 3.49
N GLY A 182 6.51 3.22 3.23
CA GLY A 182 5.66 2.16 2.65
C GLY A 182 5.92 1.93 1.16
N LEU A 183 6.44 2.93 0.44
CA LEU A 183 6.72 2.87 -0.99
C LEU A 183 8.04 2.15 -1.31
N GLU A 184 9.00 2.17 -0.37
CA GLU A 184 10.34 1.58 -0.52
C GLU A 184 10.31 0.15 -1.07
N ASN A 185 9.46 -0.70 -0.51
CA ASN A 185 9.44 -2.13 -0.84
C ASN A 185 8.93 -2.43 -2.27
N ILE A 186 8.32 -1.45 -2.92
CA ILE A 186 7.70 -1.61 -4.23
C ILE A 186 8.22 -0.62 -5.28
N ILE A 187 8.89 0.45 -4.87
CA ILE A 187 9.33 1.54 -5.76
C ILE A 187 10.28 1.04 -6.86
N TYR A 188 11.13 0.06 -6.53
CA TYR A 188 12.09 -0.53 -7.46
C TYR A 188 11.45 -1.47 -8.48
N GLY A 189 10.35 -2.12 -8.10
CA GLY A 189 9.57 -2.91 -9.05
C GLY A 189 8.69 -2.03 -9.93
N MET A 190 8.15 -0.95 -9.39
CA MET A 190 7.08 -0.17 -10.02
C MET A 190 7.52 0.50 -11.33
N PHE A 191 6.60 0.57 -12.29
CA PHE A 191 6.75 1.47 -13.42
C PHE A 191 6.24 2.87 -13.04
N TRP A 192 7.03 3.90 -13.27
CA TRP A 192 6.72 5.25 -12.85
C TRP A 192 6.12 6.06 -14.02
N ALA A 193 5.21 6.97 -13.70
CA ALA A 193 4.68 7.93 -14.66
C ALA A 193 5.53 9.21 -14.67
N PRO A 194 5.39 10.09 -15.68
CA PRO A 194 6.07 11.38 -15.71
C PRO A 194 5.76 12.28 -14.50
N SER A 195 4.56 12.17 -13.91
CA SER A 195 4.20 12.93 -12.70
C SER A 195 4.85 12.43 -11.41
N PHE A 196 5.41 11.21 -11.39
CA PHE A 196 5.90 10.62 -10.15
C PHE A 196 6.98 11.47 -9.45
N ALA A 197 8.02 11.88 -10.18
CA ALA A 197 9.10 12.67 -9.61
C ALA A 197 8.63 14.06 -9.14
N PRO A 198 7.86 14.83 -9.94
CA PRO A 198 7.24 16.08 -9.47
C PRO A 198 6.40 15.93 -8.20
N GLU A 199 5.58 14.87 -8.10
CA GLU A 199 4.73 14.64 -6.92
C GLU A 199 5.56 14.34 -5.66
N ILE A 200 6.64 13.55 -5.79
CA ILE A 200 7.59 13.31 -4.70
C ILE A 200 8.28 14.61 -4.26
N HIS A 201 8.71 15.42 -5.23
CA HIS A 201 9.35 16.72 -4.97
C HIS A 201 8.37 17.81 -4.55
N ARG A 202 7.06 17.54 -4.56
CA ARG A 202 5.97 18.50 -4.31
C ARG A 202 6.07 19.73 -5.22
N ASP A 203 6.45 19.52 -6.47
CA ASP A 203 6.52 20.59 -7.47
C ASP A 203 5.14 20.82 -8.11
N GLU A 204 4.33 21.64 -7.44
CA GLU A 204 2.96 21.94 -7.87
C GLU A 204 2.89 22.51 -9.28
N TYR A 205 3.92 23.25 -9.73
CA TYR A 205 3.91 23.89 -11.05
C TYR A 205 4.13 22.87 -12.16
N THR A 206 5.09 21.95 -12.02
CA THR A 206 5.25 20.84 -12.97
C THR A 206 3.98 19.96 -13.00
N CYS A 207 3.41 19.65 -11.84
CA CYS A 207 2.16 18.88 -11.77
C CYS A 207 1.00 19.58 -12.49
N ALA A 208 0.86 20.90 -12.31
CA ALA A 208 -0.17 21.70 -12.99
C ALA A 208 0.02 21.71 -14.51
N ILE A 209 1.26 21.81 -15.01
CA ILE A 209 1.56 21.72 -16.44
C ILE A 209 1.20 20.33 -16.97
N LEU A 210 1.60 19.26 -16.29
CA LEU A 210 1.26 17.89 -16.69
C LEU A 210 -0.26 17.66 -16.70
N ALA A 211 -0.98 18.18 -15.70
CA ALA A 211 -2.44 18.13 -15.64
C ALA A 211 -3.11 18.89 -16.79
N LYS A 212 -2.57 20.04 -17.20
CA LYS A 212 -3.07 20.83 -18.33
C LYS A 212 -2.96 20.09 -19.66
N TYR A 213 -1.85 19.38 -19.89
CA TYR A 213 -1.56 18.73 -21.17
C TYR A 213 -2.00 17.26 -21.23
N TRP A 214 -2.07 16.56 -20.10
CA TRP A 214 -2.58 15.18 -19.99
C TRP A 214 -3.66 15.05 -18.90
N PRO A 215 -4.81 15.72 -19.03
CA PRO A 215 -5.84 15.79 -17.98
C PRO A 215 -6.41 14.42 -17.60
N GLY A 216 -6.47 13.46 -18.54
CA GLY A 216 -6.94 12.08 -18.25
C GLY A 216 -5.92 11.16 -17.58
N HIS A 217 -4.67 11.60 -17.38
CA HIS A 217 -3.58 10.73 -16.89
C HIS A 217 -2.85 11.28 -15.66
N HIS A 218 -2.93 12.58 -15.40
CA HIS A 218 -2.15 13.25 -14.37
C HIS A 218 -2.35 12.69 -12.95
N PHE A 219 -3.49 12.06 -12.68
CA PHE A 219 -3.80 11.43 -11.41
C PHE A 219 -3.17 10.04 -11.22
N PHE A 220 -2.53 9.48 -12.26
CA PHE A 220 -1.80 8.22 -12.19
C PHE A 220 -0.29 8.47 -12.18
N VAL A 221 0.32 8.11 -11.07
CA VAL A 221 1.74 8.36 -10.77
C VAL A 221 2.62 7.14 -10.98
N GLY A 222 2.05 5.96 -11.20
CA GLY A 222 2.81 4.75 -11.49
C GLY A 222 1.94 3.56 -11.87
N LYS A 223 2.56 2.40 -12.00
CA LYS A 223 1.95 1.07 -12.21
C LYS A 223 2.74 0.02 -11.44
N PHE A 224 2.07 -0.79 -10.64
CA PHE A 224 2.70 -1.89 -9.91
C PHE A 224 3.22 -2.96 -10.90
N ASN A 225 4.38 -3.58 -10.62
CA ASN A 225 5.09 -4.50 -11.54
C ASN A 225 4.52 -5.91 -11.61
N TYR A 226 3.59 -6.24 -10.72
CA TYR A 226 3.35 -7.63 -10.36
C TYR A 226 2.38 -8.31 -11.35
N PRO A 227 2.71 -9.52 -11.86
CA PRO A 227 2.11 -10.08 -13.07
C PRO A 227 0.83 -10.91 -12.84
N THR A 228 0.21 -10.86 -11.66
CA THR A 228 -0.86 -11.81 -11.30
C THR A 228 -2.27 -11.32 -11.58
N SER A 229 -2.49 -10.03 -11.86
CA SER A 229 -3.82 -9.54 -12.23
C SER A 229 -4.09 -9.88 -13.71
N PHE A 230 -4.74 -11.02 -13.94
CA PHE A 230 -5.12 -11.49 -15.28
C PHE A 230 -5.93 -10.47 -16.10
N THR A 231 -6.48 -9.40 -15.50
CA THR A 231 -7.32 -8.38 -16.16
C THR A 231 -7.40 -7.00 -15.45
N GLY A 232 -6.48 -6.65 -14.54
CA GLY A 232 -6.63 -5.48 -13.64
C GLY A 232 -5.91 -4.19 -14.06
N ASP A 233 -6.52 -3.03 -13.78
CA ASP A 233 -5.83 -1.74 -13.84
C ASP A 233 -4.89 -1.59 -12.63
N ASN A 234 -3.59 -1.84 -12.84
CA ASN A 234 -2.57 -1.79 -11.79
C ASN A 234 -1.97 -0.38 -11.61
N ARG A 235 -2.66 0.68 -12.06
CA ARG A 235 -2.16 2.06 -11.94
C ARG A 235 -2.19 2.54 -10.48
N MET A 236 -1.09 3.12 -10.03
CA MET A 236 -0.99 3.84 -8.77
C MET A 236 -1.53 5.25 -8.94
N THR A 237 -2.48 5.65 -8.09
CA THR A 237 -3.11 6.97 -8.12
C THR A 237 -2.38 7.95 -7.20
N LEU A 238 -2.70 9.25 -7.30
CA LEU A 238 -2.26 10.27 -6.34
C LEU A 238 -2.68 9.93 -4.91
N LEU A 239 -3.89 9.36 -4.72
CA LEU A 239 -4.36 8.93 -3.42
C LEU A 239 -3.49 7.80 -2.87
N HIS A 240 -3.14 6.83 -3.71
CA HIS A 240 -2.26 5.74 -3.30
C HIS A 240 -0.88 6.26 -2.86
N LEU A 241 -0.28 7.17 -3.64
CA LEU A 241 0.99 7.79 -3.26
C LEU A 241 0.87 8.60 -1.97
N ALA A 242 -0.23 9.34 -1.77
CA ALA A 242 -0.46 10.10 -0.55
C ALA A 242 -0.57 9.22 0.69
N VAL A 243 -1.14 8.01 0.56
CA VAL A 243 -1.21 7.03 1.67
C VAL A 243 0.16 6.41 1.96
N TYR A 244 0.98 6.17 0.94
CA TYR A 244 2.35 5.64 1.08
C TYR A 244 3.34 6.61 1.75
N LEU A 245 2.97 7.89 1.90
CA LEU A 245 3.76 8.87 2.65
C LEU A 245 3.92 8.48 4.12
N HIS A 246 5.00 8.97 4.71
CA HIS A 246 5.25 8.84 6.14
C HIS A 246 4.04 9.33 6.97
N PRO A 247 3.55 8.56 7.95
CA PRO A 247 2.39 8.94 8.75
C PRO A 247 2.61 10.24 9.54
N SER A 248 1.99 11.33 9.11
CA SER A 248 2.15 12.67 9.70
C SER A 248 0.88 13.50 9.51
N SER A 249 0.76 14.64 10.20
CA SER A 249 -0.38 15.54 10.00
C SER A 249 -0.37 16.17 8.60
N ALA A 250 0.81 16.34 7.99
CA ALA A 250 0.95 16.83 6.63
C ALA A 250 0.49 15.80 5.59
N SER A 251 0.85 14.52 5.76
CA SER A 251 0.38 13.46 4.85
C SER A 251 -1.12 13.22 4.98
N LEU A 252 -1.69 13.28 6.19
CA LEU A 252 -3.13 13.22 6.38
C LEU A 252 -3.86 14.33 5.62
N LYS A 253 -3.40 15.59 5.73
CA LYS A 253 -3.97 16.71 4.96
C LYS A 253 -3.91 16.49 3.45
N LEU A 254 -2.85 15.85 2.95
CA LEU A 254 -2.76 15.49 1.54
C LEU A 254 -3.78 14.42 1.16
N VAL A 255 -3.91 13.36 1.97
CA VAL A 255 -4.93 12.30 1.76
C VAL A 255 -6.32 12.91 1.71
N GLN A 256 -6.66 13.79 2.66
CA GLN A 256 -7.94 14.52 2.70
C GLN A 256 -8.16 15.33 1.42
N LYS A 257 -7.20 16.18 1.07
CA LYS A 257 -7.26 17.04 -0.13
C LYS A 257 -7.45 16.22 -1.40
N VAL A 258 -6.75 15.09 -1.56
CA VAL A 258 -6.85 14.25 -2.76
C VAL A 258 -8.18 13.49 -2.79
N ALA A 259 -8.62 12.91 -1.67
CA ALA A 259 -9.88 12.17 -1.57
C ALA A 259 -11.11 13.05 -1.82
N GLU A 260 -11.07 14.30 -1.35
CA GLU A 260 -12.15 15.30 -1.56
C GLU A 260 -12.12 15.87 -2.97
N LYS A 261 -10.94 16.21 -3.49
CA LYS A 261 -10.80 16.83 -4.83
C LYS A 261 -11.07 15.84 -5.95
N TYR A 262 -10.72 14.56 -5.75
CA TYR A 262 -10.84 13.53 -6.77
C TYR A 262 -11.53 12.27 -6.21
N PRO A 263 -12.83 12.34 -5.89
CA PRO A 263 -13.56 11.23 -5.25
C PRO A 263 -13.58 9.96 -6.11
N ALA A 264 -13.48 10.09 -7.43
CA ALA A 264 -13.37 8.95 -8.35
C ALA A 264 -12.12 8.08 -8.13
N LEU A 265 -11.08 8.60 -7.47
CA LEU A 265 -9.87 7.82 -7.15
C LEU A 265 -10.08 6.91 -5.94
N ASN A 266 -11.08 7.17 -5.11
CA ASN A 266 -11.31 6.43 -3.87
C ASN A 266 -11.67 4.96 -4.10
N SER A 267 -12.30 4.65 -5.25
CA SER A 267 -12.73 3.29 -5.62
C SER A 267 -11.73 2.55 -6.50
N ILE A 268 -10.60 3.16 -6.87
CA ILE A 268 -9.59 2.51 -7.69
C ILE A 268 -8.83 1.50 -6.81
N PRO A 269 -8.78 0.21 -7.20
CA PRO A 269 -8.12 -0.80 -6.39
C PRO A 269 -6.59 -0.67 -6.42
N VAL A 270 -5.95 -1.28 -5.43
CA VAL A 270 -4.50 -1.29 -5.25
C VAL A 270 -3.96 -2.71 -5.15
N GLY A 271 -2.74 -2.90 -5.68
CA GLY A 271 -1.96 -4.14 -5.55
C GLY A 271 -2.58 -5.37 -6.25
N ASP A 272 -1.91 -6.51 -6.07
CA ASP A 272 -2.17 -7.77 -6.77
C ASP A 272 -3.55 -8.34 -6.46
N TYR A 273 -3.92 -8.23 -5.20
CA TYR A 273 -5.22 -8.72 -4.73
C TYR A 273 -6.35 -7.72 -5.01
N ARG A 274 -6.07 -6.57 -5.63
CA ARG A 274 -7.07 -5.53 -5.96
C ARG A 274 -7.91 -5.14 -4.75
N GLY A 275 -7.26 -4.75 -3.66
CA GLY A 275 -7.94 -4.25 -2.46
C GLY A 275 -8.26 -2.76 -2.56
N SER A 276 -9.13 -2.25 -1.70
CA SER A 276 -9.39 -0.82 -1.55
C SER A 276 -8.19 -0.05 -0.97
N VAL A 277 -8.26 1.28 -1.00
CA VAL A 277 -7.29 2.18 -0.34
C VAL A 277 -7.11 1.91 1.16
N HIS A 278 -8.06 1.26 1.82
CA HIS A 278 -7.92 0.83 3.21
C HIS A 278 -6.88 -0.29 3.38
N HIS A 279 -6.85 -1.26 2.46
CA HIS A 279 -5.80 -2.27 2.42
C HIS A 279 -4.44 -1.63 2.20
N LEU A 280 -4.37 -0.61 1.33
CA LEU A 280 -3.16 0.14 1.15
C LEU A 280 -2.71 0.86 2.43
N ALA A 281 -3.63 1.49 3.16
CA ALA A 281 -3.29 2.15 4.42
C ALA A 281 -2.79 1.16 5.48
N VAL A 282 -3.32 -0.07 5.48
CA VAL A 282 -2.83 -1.21 6.28
C VAL A 282 -1.39 -1.56 5.89
N VAL A 283 -1.13 -1.78 4.60
CA VAL A 283 0.21 -2.13 4.08
C VAL A 283 1.22 -1.01 4.33
N ALA A 284 0.83 0.26 4.13
CA ALA A 284 1.69 1.41 4.37
C ALA A 284 1.88 1.74 5.86
N GLN A 285 1.20 1.02 6.77
CA GLN A 285 1.14 1.28 8.21
C GLN A 285 0.74 2.73 8.54
N ASN A 286 -0.12 3.32 7.73
CA ASN A 286 -0.55 4.71 7.87
C ASN A 286 -1.87 4.81 8.63
N GLY A 287 -1.81 4.62 9.96
CA GLY A 287 -2.99 4.61 10.83
C GLY A 287 -3.81 5.90 10.82
N LYS A 288 -3.17 7.07 10.64
CA LYS A 288 -3.87 8.37 10.52
C LYS A 288 -4.70 8.43 9.24
N ALA A 289 -4.14 8.01 8.11
CA ALA A 289 -4.88 7.93 6.86
C ALA A 289 -6.00 6.90 6.97
N LEU A 290 -5.73 5.71 7.53
CA LEU A 290 -6.73 4.66 7.72
C LEU A 290 -7.92 5.15 8.54
N GLU A 291 -7.70 5.84 9.67
CA GLU A 291 -8.78 6.37 10.51
C GLU A 291 -9.67 7.37 9.77
N TYR A 292 -9.09 8.24 8.93
CA TYR A 292 -9.87 9.14 8.09
C TYR A 292 -10.64 8.41 6.99
N LEU A 293 -9.99 7.48 6.28
CA LEU A 293 -10.59 6.72 5.20
C LEU A 293 -11.78 5.89 5.70
N LEU A 294 -11.64 5.23 6.86
CA LEU A 294 -12.72 4.46 7.49
C LEU A 294 -13.93 5.33 7.84
N ARG A 295 -13.73 6.61 8.16
CA ARG A 295 -14.84 7.52 8.52
C ARG A 295 -15.52 8.17 7.33
N HIS A 296 -14.78 8.44 6.25
CA HIS A 296 -15.24 9.34 5.19
C HIS A 296 -15.29 8.71 3.79
N VAL A 297 -14.81 7.47 3.63
CA VAL A 297 -14.61 6.85 2.29
C VAL A 297 -15.21 5.43 2.19
N MET A 298 -15.92 4.93 3.22
CA MET A 298 -16.34 3.52 3.29
C MET A 298 -17.58 3.11 2.47
N ASP A 299 -18.60 3.96 2.30
CA ASP A 299 -19.97 3.49 2.06
C ASP A 299 -20.21 2.66 0.77
N ASN A 300 -19.35 2.76 -0.25
CA ASN A 300 -19.57 2.12 -1.56
C ASN A 300 -18.33 1.47 -2.18
N GLN A 301 -17.40 0.94 -1.36
CA GLN A 301 -16.16 0.38 -1.86
C GLN A 301 -16.32 -1.07 -2.34
N ASP A 302 -16.48 -1.27 -3.65
CA ASP A 302 -16.54 -2.61 -4.25
C ASP A 302 -15.32 -3.47 -3.92
N TYR A 303 -14.14 -2.84 -3.80
CA TYR A 303 -12.88 -3.50 -3.45
C TYR A 303 -12.60 -3.52 -1.94
N TYR A 304 -13.59 -3.26 -1.08
CA TYR A 304 -13.40 -3.40 0.37
C TYR A 304 -13.07 -4.83 0.78
N VAL A 305 -13.42 -5.80 -0.05
CA VAL A 305 -12.91 -7.16 0.01
C VAL A 305 -12.01 -7.41 -1.20
N ASP A 306 -10.80 -7.93 -1.00
CA ASP A 306 -9.82 -8.20 -2.06
C ASP A 306 -10.10 -9.54 -2.80
N ASN A 307 -9.27 -9.88 -3.77
CA ASN A 307 -9.34 -11.11 -4.58
C ASN A 307 -9.10 -12.41 -3.79
N ARG A 308 -8.69 -12.34 -2.52
CA ARG A 308 -8.57 -13.47 -1.61
C ARG A 308 -9.78 -13.60 -0.68
N GLY A 309 -10.74 -12.69 -0.80
CA GLY A 309 -11.84 -12.57 0.15
C GLY A 309 -11.45 -11.84 1.44
N TYR A 310 -10.31 -11.15 1.49
CA TYR A 310 -9.88 -10.43 2.69
C TYR A 310 -10.46 -9.02 2.71
N ASN A 311 -10.97 -8.60 3.87
CA ASN A 311 -11.15 -7.18 4.15
C ASN A 311 -9.83 -6.58 4.77
N PRO A 312 -9.73 -5.27 5.02
CA PRO A 312 -8.52 -4.65 5.57
C PRO A 312 -8.11 -5.23 6.94
N PHE A 313 -9.06 -5.76 7.71
CA PHE A 313 -8.82 -6.36 9.01
C PHE A 313 -8.10 -7.70 8.93
N HIS A 314 -8.50 -8.57 8.00
CA HIS A 314 -7.81 -9.84 7.76
C HIS A 314 -6.33 -9.59 7.43
N LEU A 315 -6.06 -8.62 6.55
CA LEU A 315 -4.71 -8.22 6.19
C LEU A 315 -3.94 -7.63 7.38
N ALA A 316 -4.58 -6.79 8.20
CA ALA A 316 -3.93 -6.20 9.38
C ALA A 316 -3.52 -7.26 10.40
N VAL A 317 -4.36 -8.27 10.63
CA VAL A 317 -4.04 -9.43 11.50
C VAL A 317 -2.86 -10.22 10.92
N GLU A 318 -2.88 -10.54 9.62
CA GLU A 318 -1.79 -11.26 8.97
C GLU A 318 -0.45 -10.51 9.07
N LEU A 319 -0.45 -9.20 8.76
CA LEU A 319 0.78 -8.38 8.87
C LEU A 319 1.25 -8.24 10.32
N CYS A 320 0.35 -8.08 11.30
CA CYS A 320 0.74 -8.04 12.71
C CYS A 320 1.49 -9.33 13.14
N LEU A 321 1.07 -10.47 12.59
CA LEU A 321 1.65 -11.78 12.85
C LEU A 321 2.92 -12.08 12.05
N GLN A 322 3.35 -11.24 11.10
CA GLN A 322 4.60 -11.42 10.33
C GLN A 322 5.85 -10.87 11.04
N GLY A 323 5.70 -9.98 12.03
CA GLY A 323 6.81 -9.53 12.90
C GLY A 323 7.66 -8.43 12.26
N ASP A 324 8.97 -8.42 12.50
CA ASP A 324 9.86 -7.38 11.93
C ASP A 324 10.09 -7.52 10.42
N GLY A 325 9.62 -8.61 9.81
CA GLY A 325 9.59 -8.78 8.35
C GLY A 325 8.47 -8.01 7.64
N VAL A 326 7.71 -7.16 8.34
CA VAL A 326 6.60 -6.40 7.73
C VAL A 326 7.12 -5.23 6.89
N PRO A 327 6.68 -5.11 5.63
CA PRO A 327 6.96 -3.93 4.82
C PRO A 327 6.26 -2.68 5.42
N GLY A 328 7.02 -1.76 6.03
CA GLY A 328 6.49 -0.51 6.57
C GLY A 328 7.42 0.22 7.56
N PRO A 329 7.16 1.50 7.88
CA PRO A 329 8.06 2.35 8.66
C PRO A 329 8.38 1.87 10.08
N ASN A 330 7.50 1.07 10.68
CA ASN A 330 7.51 0.81 12.12
C ASN A 330 7.52 -0.70 12.44
N GLY A 331 7.80 -1.56 11.45
CA GLY A 331 7.85 -3.02 11.62
C GLY A 331 6.60 -3.57 12.33
N GLN A 332 6.78 -4.51 13.26
CA GLN A 332 5.67 -5.11 14.02
C GLN A 332 4.87 -4.11 14.86
N SER A 333 5.54 -3.10 15.43
CA SER A 333 4.91 -2.09 16.29
C SER A 333 3.90 -1.24 15.51
N GLY A 334 4.21 -0.93 14.25
CA GLY A 334 3.31 -0.24 13.32
C GLY A 334 2.05 -1.03 13.02
N SER A 335 2.20 -2.31 12.68
CA SER A 335 1.08 -3.21 12.40
C SER A 335 0.18 -3.38 13.63
N THR A 336 0.75 -3.49 14.83
CA THR A 336 -0.01 -3.61 16.09
C THR A 336 -0.82 -2.34 16.37
N ARG A 337 -0.20 -1.16 16.20
CA ARG A 337 -0.90 0.12 16.35
C ARG A 337 -2.05 0.25 15.35
N LEU A 338 -1.85 -0.19 14.11
CA LEU A 338 -2.86 -0.14 13.07
C LEU A 338 -4.02 -1.11 13.34
N LEU A 339 -3.70 -2.32 13.82
CA LEU A 339 -4.71 -3.27 14.27
C LEU A 339 -5.56 -2.69 15.41
N ASN A 340 -4.95 -1.98 16.38
CA ASN A 340 -5.70 -1.30 17.44
C ASN A 340 -6.63 -0.19 16.92
N VAL A 341 -6.30 0.47 15.79
CA VAL A 341 -7.22 1.43 15.15
C VAL A 341 -8.46 0.70 14.63
N LEU A 342 -8.26 -0.46 13.98
CA LEU A 342 -9.36 -1.26 13.43
C LEU A 342 -10.20 -1.94 14.51
N LEU A 343 -9.56 -2.40 15.59
CA LEU A 343 -10.22 -2.96 16.78
C LEU A 343 -10.96 -1.91 17.62
N SER A 344 -10.80 -0.62 17.33
CA SER A 344 -11.51 0.42 18.07
C SER A 344 -13.02 0.24 17.92
N PRO A 345 -13.80 0.21 19.01
CA PRO A 345 -15.26 0.08 18.95
C PRO A 345 -15.92 1.18 18.09
N LYS A 346 -15.26 2.33 17.93
CA LYS A 346 -15.72 3.42 17.06
C LYS A 346 -15.82 3.03 15.59
N GLN A 347 -14.96 2.12 15.12
CA GLN A 347 -14.93 1.70 13.72
C GLN A 347 -15.88 0.53 13.44
N ARG A 348 -16.32 -0.18 14.49
CA ARG A 348 -17.23 -1.34 14.44
C ARG A 348 -16.82 -2.40 13.40
N ILE A 349 -15.52 -2.53 13.13
CA ILE A 349 -15.00 -3.57 12.23
C ILE A 349 -15.30 -4.92 12.85
N ASN A 350 -15.84 -5.83 12.05
CA ASN A 350 -16.24 -7.14 12.51
C ASN A 350 -15.03 -8.09 12.62
N PRO A 351 -14.67 -8.58 13.82
CA PRO A 351 -13.57 -9.53 14.00
C PRO A 351 -13.91 -10.96 13.56
N ALA A 352 -15.19 -11.26 13.33
CA ALA A 352 -15.71 -12.59 13.07
C ALA A 352 -16.01 -12.86 11.58
N MET A 353 -15.97 -11.83 10.73
CA MET A 353 -16.25 -11.97 9.30
C MET A 353 -15.33 -13.04 8.69
N PRO A 354 -15.84 -14.11 8.08
CA PRO A 354 -15.02 -15.05 7.34
C PRO A 354 -14.55 -14.41 6.04
N GLN A 355 -13.34 -14.75 5.59
CA GLN A 355 -12.93 -14.40 4.23
C GLN A 355 -13.94 -14.99 3.22
N THR A 356 -14.26 -14.25 2.16
CA THR A 356 -15.35 -14.63 1.24
C THR A 356 -14.93 -15.59 0.12
N MET A 357 -13.70 -16.08 0.16
CA MET A 357 -13.18 -17.11 -0.73
C MET A 357 -12.51 -18.24 0.05
N ALA A 358 -12.46 -19.44 -0.53
CA ALA A 358 -11.81 -20.57 0.11
C ALA A 358 -10.34 -20.24 0.49
N PRO A 359 -9.86 -20.62 1.68
CA PRO A 359 -10.51 -21.51 2.66
C PRO A 359 -11.56 -20.96 3.65
N TYR A 360 -12.18 -19.79 3.47
CA TYR A 360 -13.16 -19.20 4.42
C TYR A 360 -12.70 -19.02 5.88
N LYS A 361 -11.41 -18.77 6.11
CA LYS A 361 -10.86 -18.43 7.44
C LYS A 361 -11.44 -17.13 8.01
N THR A 362 -11.75 -17.17 9.29
CA THR A 362 -11.97 -15.98 10.12
C THR A 362 -10.63 -15.40 10.59
N PRO A 363 -10.57 -14.11 10.98
CA PRO A 363 -9.38 -13.52 11.59
C PRO A 363 -8.84 -14.33 12.78
N LEU A 364 -9.73 -14.93 13.57
CA LEU A 364 -9.36 -15.79 14.69
C LEU A 364 -8.58 -17.05 14.22
N LEU A 365 -8.99 -17.67 13.11
CA LEU A 365 -8.27 -18.80 12.53
C LEU A 365 -6.92 -18.40 11.93
N ILE A 366 -6.78 -17.17 11.42
CA ILE A 366 -5.49 -16.62 10.97
C ILE A 366 -4.52 -16.53 12.15
N VAL A 367 -4.98 -16.02 13.31
CA VAL A 367 -4.18 -15.98 14.54
C VAL A 367 -3.85 -17.39 15.02
N ALA A 368 -4.84 -18.29 15.08
CA ALA A 368 -4.65 -19.65 15.58
C ALA A 368 -3.65 -20.47 14.74
N LYS A 369 -3.60 -20.25 13.42
CA LYS A 369 -2.59 -20.88 12.54
C LYS A 369 -1.17 -20.61 13.03
N MET A 370 -0.89 -19.42 13.58
CA MET A 370 0.45 -19.05 14.06
C MET A 370 0.87 -19.77 15.33
N ILE A 371 -0.06 -20.34 16.10
CA ILE A 371 0.27 -21.20 17.25
C ILE A 371 1.04 -22.43 16.77
N HIS A 372 0.65 -23.00 15.63
CA HIS A 372 1.31 -24.16 15.06
C HIS A 372 2.61 -23.79 14.32
N VAL A 373 2.71 -22.58 13.75
CA VAL A 373 3.88 -22.15 12.98
C VAL A 373 5.00 -21.56 13.84
N ASP A 374 4.69 -20.68 14.81
CA ASP A 374 5.68 -19.92 15.58
C ASP A 374 5.18 -19.55 16.99
N TRP A 375 4.86 -20.57 17.80
CA TRP A 375 4.48 -20.35 19.20
C TRP A 375 5.62 -19.76 20.05
N SER A 376 6.83 -20.29 19.89
CA SER A 376 7.97 -19.93 20.75
C SER A 376 8.40 -18.48 20.59
N GLY A 377 8.33 -17.90 19.39
CA GLY A 377 8.72 -16.51 19.15
C GLY A 377 7.64 -15.50 19.50
N ARG A 378 6.35 -15.88 19.47
CA ARG A 378 5.23 -14.92 19.42
C ARG A 378 4.08 -15.21 20.38
N SER A 379 4.22 -16.15 21.30
CA SER A 379 3.13 -16.59 22.19
C SER A 379 2.41 -15.44 22.92
N ALA A 380 3.12 -14.40 23.39
CA ALA A 380 2.50 -13.26 24.08
C ALA A 380 1.57 -12.46 23.16
N LEU A 381 2.01 -12.16 21.93
CA LEU A 381 1.19 -11.47 20.94
C LEU A 381 0.00 -12.34 20.52
N ILE A 382 0.23 -13.62 20.22
CA ILE A 382 -0.82 -14.54 19.81
C ILE A 382 -1.92 -14.62 20.87
N LYS A 383 -1.56 -14.83 22.15
CA LYS A 383 -2.53 -14.85 23.26
C LYS A 383 -3.33 -13.56 23.35
N LYS A 384 -2.64 -12.42 23.30
CA LYS A 384 -3.28 -11.11 23.35
C LYS A 384 -4.28 -10.92 22.20
N LEU A 385 -3.91 -11.30 20.98
CA LEU A 385 -4.80 -11.16 19.83
C LEU A 385 -5.99 -12.11 19.90
N LEU A 386 -5.81 -13.36 20.34
CA LEU A 386 -6.93 -14.27 20.55
C LEU A 386 -7.93 -13.67 21.54
N ASP A 387 -7.45 -13.22 22.70
CA ASP A 387 -8.31 -12.61 23.72
C ASP A 387 -9.04 -11.38 23.17
N GLN A 388 -8.32 -10.44 22.56
CA GLN A 388 -8.93 -9.22 22.00
C GLN A 388 -9.99 -9.50 20.92
N LEU A 389 -9.78 -10.50 20.07
CA LEU A 389 -10.73 -10.85 19.02
C LEU A 389 -11.97 -11.53 19.59
N ILE A 390 -11.78 -12.46 20.53
CA ILE A 390 -12.88 -13.22 21.14
C ILE A 390 -13.72 -12.33 22.04
N ASP A 391 -13.09 -11.49 22.86
CA ASP A 391 -13.79 -10.57 23.76
C ASP A 391 -14.67 -9.60 22.95
N LEU A 392 -14.10 -8.99 21.89
CA LEU A 392 -14.84 -8.08 21.02
C LEU A 392 -15.97 -8.79 20.24
N GLU A 393 -15.74 -10.02 19.78
CA GLU A 393 -16.80 -10.81 19.16
C GLU A 393 -17.92 -11.14 20.15
N THR A 394 -17.56 -11.49 21.38
CA THR A 394 -18.51 -11.81 22.46
C THR A 394 -19.38 -10.62 22.80
N GLU A 395 -18.80 -9.42 22.91
CA GLU A 395 -19.54 -8.16 23.09
C GLU A 395 -20.59 -7.95 21.98
N TYR A 396 -20.24 -8.22 20.72
CA TYR A 396 -21.18 -8.12 19.61
C TYR A 396 -22.26 -9.20 19.62
N VAL A 397 -21.89 -10.45 19.94
CA VAL A 397 -22.82 -11.58 20.09
C VAL A 397 -23.86 -11.26 21.16
N GLU A 398 -23.42 -10.81 22.34
CA GLU A 398 -24.30 -10.44 23.45
C GLU A 398 -25.19 -9.25 23.10
N ALA A 399 -24.63 -8.19 22.51
CA ALA A 399 -25.38 -7.00 22.12
C ALA A 399 -26.50 -7.30 21.10
N TRP A 400 -26.32 -8.35 20.29
CA TRP A 400 -27.29 -8.81 19.29
C TRP A 400 -28.16 -9.99 19.76
N GLY A 401 -28.01 -10.43 21.01
CA GLY A 401 -28.79 -11.56 21.56
C GLY A 401 -28.49 -12.90 20.88
N LEU A 402 -27.29 -13.05 20.31
CA LEU A 402 -26.84 -14.30 19.71
C LEU A 402 -26.28 -15.25 20.79
N GLY A 403 -26.43 -16.56 20.59
CA GLY A 403 -25.84 -17.56 21.50
C GLY A 403 -24.36 -17.83 21.21
N THR A 404 -23.62 -18.38 22.19
CA THR A 404 -22.19 -18.70 22.10
C THR A 404 -21.80 -19.67 20.97
N ILE A 405 -22.75 -20.47 20.49
CA ILE A 405 -22.57 -21.32 19.29
C ILE A 405 -22.32 -20.50 18.00
N SER A 406 -22.66 -19.21 18.03
CA SER A 406 -22.48 -18.28 16.92
C SER A 406 -21.05 -17.73 16.83
N LEU A 407 -20.20 -17.97 17.83
CA LEU A 407 -18.82 -17.48 17.87
C LEU A 407 -17.93 -18.13 16.80
N ALA A 408 -17.01 -17.37 16.23
CA ALA A 408 -16.07 -17.80 15.19
C ALA A 408 -15.11 -18.89 15.69
N ILE A 409 -14.85 -18.96 17.00
CA ILE A 409 -14.08 -20.04 17.62
C ILE A 409 -14.71 -21.42 17.40
N ASN A 410 -16.02 -21.45 17.15
CA ASN A 410 -16.83 -22.64 16.89
C ASN A 410 -17.06 -22.89 15.39
N ARG A 411 -16.25 -22.28 14.51
CA ARG A 411 -16.31 -22.49 13.05
C ARG A 411 -14.98 -23.05 12.51
N PRO A 412 -15.02 -24.11 11.68
CA PRO A 412 -13.85 -24.53 10.93
C PRO A 412 -13.69 -23.70 9.65
N ASP A 413 -12.47 -23.71 9.08
CA ASP A 413 -12.27 -23.33 7.67
C ASP A 413 -12.62 -24.48 6.72
N SER A 414 -12.55 -24.26 5.40
CA SER A 414 -12.85 -25.31 4.42
C SER A 414 -11.84 -26.45 4.36
N ASP A 415 -10.66 -26.25 4.95
CA ASP A 415 -9.63 -27.26 5.12
C ASP A 415 -9.82 -28.05 6.44
N GLY A 416 -10.89 -27.78 7.20
CA GLY A 416 -11.21 -28.44 8.46
C GLY A 416 -10.37 -28.03 9.65
N LYS A 417 -9.72 -26.88 9.56
CA LYS A 417 -8.92 -26.34 10.65
C LYS A 417 -9.82 -25.56 11.60
N THR A 418 -9.70 -25.86 12.88
CA THR A 418 -10.37 -25.17 13.98
C THR A 418 -9.30 -24.55 14.90
N VAL A 419 -9.69 -23.58 15.73
CA VAL A 419 -8.77 -22.96 16.72
C VAL A 419 -8.18 -24.03 17.65
N LEU A 420 -9.04 -24.87 18.24
CA LEU A 420 -8.60 -25.99 19.08
C LEU A 420 -7.80 -27.03 18.28
N GLY A 421 -8.10 -27.23 17.00
CA GLY A 421 -7.37 -28.11 16.10
C GLY A 421 -5.93 -27.65 15.87
N TYR A 422 -5.69 -26.35 15.72
CA TYR A 422 -4.34 -25.78 15.63
C TYR A 422 -3.56 -25.94 16.95
N ILE A 423 -4.19 -25.61 18.08
CA ILE A 423 -3.57 -25.77 19.41
C ILE A 423 -3.21 -27.24 19.66
N THR A 424 -4.13 -28.16 19.36
CA THR A 424 -3.90 -29.62 19.49
C THR A 424 -2.72 -30.06 18.62
N SER A 425 -2.64 -29.60 17.37
CA SER A 425 -1.51 -29.95 16.49
C SER A 425 -0.17 -29.47 17.08
N ALA A 426 -0.11 -28.22 17.55
CA ALA A 426 1.08 -27.66 18.17
C ALA A 426 1.52 -28.44 19.44
N ILE A 427 0.57 -28.91 20.25
CA ILE A 427 0.86 -29.75 21.42
C ILE A 427 1.45 -31.09 20.97
N LEU A 428 0.79 -31.78 20.05
CA LEU A 428 1.12 -33.16 19.67
C LEU A 428 2.41 -33.27 18.83
N GLU A 429 2.80 -32.21 18.13
CA GLU A 429 4.04 -32.16 17.35
C GLU A 429 5.24 -31.69 18.17
N SER A 430 5.00 -31.07 19.33
CA SER A 430 6.08 -30.70 20.25
C SER A 430 6.60 -31.93 20.99
N PRO A 431 7.94 -32.11 21.13
CA PRO A 431 8.50 -33.26 21.84
C PRO A 431 7.88 -33.41 23.24
N PRO A 432 7.43 -34.61 23.66
CA PRO A 432 6.83 -34.82 24.98
C PRO A 432 7.73 -34.34 26.13
N SER A 433 9.06 -34.42 25.94
CA SER A 433 10.08 -33.98 26.89
C SER A 433 10.17 -32.47 27.10
N LYS A 434 9.69 -31.63 26.17
CA LYS A 434 9.78 -30.17 26.26
C LYS A 434 8.68 -29.54 27.13
N GLY A 435 7.65 -30.30 27.49
CA GLY A 435 6.54 -29.86 28.34
C GLY A 435 5.61 -28.84 27.66
N ASN A 436 4.35 -29.19 27.45
CA ASN A 436 3.39 -28.36 26.70
C ASN A 436 2.44 -27.54 27.59
N LYS A 437 2.82 -27.30 28.86
CA LYS A 437 1.94 -26.67 29.87
C LYS A 437 1.30 -25.36 29.39
N ALA A 438 2.04 -24.52 28.68
CA ALA A 438 1.53 -23.24 28.20
C ALA A 438 0.45 -23.39 27.11
N LEU A 439 0.62 -24.35 26.20
CA LEU A 439 -0.35 -24.67 25.14
C LEU A 439 -1.56 -25.41 25.71
N GLU A 440 -1.35 -26.33 26.65
CA GLU A 440 -2.44 -27.00 27.37
C GLU A 440 -3.29 -26.01 28.17
N ASN A 441 -2.66 -25.03 28.83
CA ASN A 441 -3.38 -23.96 29.53
C ASN A 441 -4.17 -23.08 28.55
N LEU A 442 -3.59 -22.76 27.38
CA LEU A 442 -4.32 -22.05 26.33
C LEU A 442 -5.51 -22.87 25.84
N PHE A 443 -5.33 -24.17 25.61
CA PHE A 443 -6.40 -25.09 25.22
C PHE A 443 -7.55 -25.08 26.24
N LYS A 444 -7.22 -25.22 27.54
CA LYS A 444 -8.19 -25.13 28.63
C LYS A 444 -8.93 -23.79 28.62
N LYS A 445 -8.20 -22.68 28.47
CA LYS A 445 -8.78 -21.33 28.39
C LYS A 445 -9.79 -21.23 27.25
N MET A 446 -9.43 -21.70 26.05
CA MET A 446 -10.33 -21.63 24.89
C MET A 446 -11.67 -22.35 25.16
N VAL A 447 -11.64 -23.49 25.85
CA VAL A 447 -12.86 -24.27 26.14
C VAL A 447 -13.66 -23.68 27.29
N VAL A 448 -13.01 -23.36 28.41
CA VAL A 448 -13.68 -22.99 29.67
C VAL A 448 -14.10 -21.53 29.70
N GLU A 449 -13.25 -20.63 29.22
CA GLU A 449 -13.49 -19.19 29.29
C GLU A 449 -14.10 -18.67 27.98
N HIS A 450 -13.68 -19.21 26.83
CA HIS A 450 -14.07 -18.72 25.50
C HIS A 450 -15.07 -19.63 24.76
N TYR A 451 -15.67 -20.59 25.46
CA TYR A 451 -16.75 -21.46 24.96
C TYR A 451 -16.45 -22.20 23.65
N ALA A 452 -15.19 -22.54 23.40
CA ALA A 452 -14.81 -23.36 22.26
C ALA A 452 -15.35 -24.79 22.40
N ASN A 453 -16.08 -25.25 21.38
CA ASN A 453 -16.62 -26.59 21.33
C ASN A 453 -15.52 -27.63 21.05
N ILE A 454 -15.08 -28.32 22.09
CA ILE A 454 -14.09 -29.41 22.02
C ILE A 454 -14.53 -30.58 21.13
N ASN A 455 -15.83 -30.72 20.88
CA ASN A 455 -16.44 -31.80 20.10
C ASN A 455 -16.95 -31.31 18.73
N LEU A 456 -16.44 -30.17 18.23
CA LEU A 456 -16.80 -29.65 16.91
C LEU A 456 -16.35 -30.61 15.80
N ASP A 457 -17.32 -31.23 15.13
CA ASP A 457 -17.07 -32.12 14.00
C ASP A 457 -16.94 -31.33 12.69
N ALA A 458 -15.70 -31.03 12.30
CA ALA A 458 -15.39 -30.33 11.07
C ALA A 458 -15.79 -31.12 9.79
N ASN A 459 -16.11 -32.41 9.89
CA ASN A 459 -16.57 -33.24 8.78
C ASN A 459 -18.03 -32.98 8.38
N GLN A 460 -18.80 -32.30 9.23
CA GLN A 460 -20.15 -31.83 8.92
C GLN A 460 -20.15 -30.61 7.98
N PHE A 461 -18.99 -29.96 7.79
CA PHE A 461 -18.84 -28.81 6.92
C PHE A 461 -18.35 -29.24 5.52
N PRO A 462 -19.00 -28.77 4.45
CA PRO A 462 -18.63 -29.13 3.08
C PRO A 462 -17.35 -28.44 2.64
N SER A 463 -16.51 -29.10 1.84
CA SER A 463 -15.24 -28.53 1.37
C SER A 463 -15.27 -28.36 -0.16
N PRO A 464 -14.67 -27.30 -0.74
CA PRO A 464 -14.55 -27.15 -2.19
C PRO A 464 -13.60 -28.17 -2.83
N ARG A 465 -12.89 -28.96 -2.02
CA ARG A 465 -11.96 -30.01 -2.44
C ARG A 465 -12.19 -31.26 -1.60
N THR A 466 -11.85 -32.42 -2.14
CA THR A 466 -11.85 -33.65 -1.32
C THR A 466 -10.82 -33.47 -0.20
N ARG A 467 -11.29 -33.55 1.05
CA ARG A 467 -10.47 -33.32 2.25
C ARG A 467 -10.39 -34.62 3.04
N ALA A 468 -9.20 -34.93 3.55
CA ALA A 468 -9.03 -36.06 4.48
C ALA A 468 -9.97 -35.93 5.68
N TYR A 469 -10.39 -37.08 6.23
CA TYR A 469 -11.19 -37.12 7.45
C TYR A 469 -10.46 -36.36 8.56
N VAL A 470 -11.17 -35.48 9.27
CA VAL A 470 -10.64 -34.70 10.38
C VAL A 470 -10.97 -35.41 11.68
N PRO A 471 -10.00 -36.01 12.40
CA PRO A 471 -10.31 -36.74 13.61
C PRO A 471 -10.65 -35.79 14.77
N SER A 472 -11.49 -36.27 15.68
CA SER A 472 -11.83 -35.60 16.93
C SER A 472 -10.58 -35.33 17.77
N ILE A 473 -10.63 -34.30 18.61
CA ILE A 473 -9.50 -33.99 19.50
C ILE A 473 -9.22 -35.17 20.44
N LYS A 474 -10.27 -35.88 20.89
CA LYS A 474 -10.11 -37.10 21.69
C LYS A 474 -9.35 -38.19 20.93
N TRP A 475 -9.74 -38.49 19.70
CA TRP A 475 -9.07 -39.50 18.88
C TRP A 475 -7.59 -39.18 18.70
N ARG A 476 -7.28 -37.90 18.43
CA ARG A 476 -5.89 -37.42 18.25
C ARG A 476 -5.09 -37.54 19.54
N ALA A 477 -5.68 -37.14 20.66
CA ALA A 477 -5.04 -37.23 21.97
C ALA A 477 -4.76 -38.69 22.32
N ASP A 478 -5.77 -39.58 22.25
CA ASP A 478 -5.69 -40.99 22.65
C ASP A 478 -4.60 -41.76 21.90
N ARG A 479 -4.43 -41.49 20.60
CA ARG A 479 -3.40 -42.11 19.76
C ARG A 479 -2.00 -41.50 19.89
N ALA A 480 -1.87 -40.32 20.51
CA ALA A 480 -0.57 -39.71 20.71
C ALA A 480 0.22 -40.41 21.84
N GLN A 481 1.49 -40.74 21.57
CA GLN A 481 2.38 -41.36 22.55
C GLN A 481 3.06 -40.31 23.43
N GLY A 482 3.13 -40.55 24.75
CA GLY A 482 3.82 -39.67 25.70
C GLY A 482 3.04 -38.43 26.17
N PHE A 483 1.81 -38.20 25.69
CA PHE A 483 1.00 -37.02 26.04
C PHE A 483 -0.10 -37.31 27.08
N THR A 484 0.21 -38.08 28.13
CA THR A 484 -0.76 -38.50 29.16
C THR A 484 -1.47 -37.32 29.84
N ARG A 485 -0.74 -36.24 30.12
CA ARG A 485 -1.32 -35.03 30.70
C ARG A 485 -2.37 -34.39 29.80
N PHE A 486 -2.06 -34.22 28.51
CA PHE A 486 -3.00 -33.65 27.55
C PHE A 486 -4.22 -34.55 27.33
N LYS A 487 -4.06 -35.88 27.28
CA LYS A 487 -5.18 -36.83 27.26
C LYS A 487 -6.14 -36.58 28.42
N LYS A 488 -5.60 -36.49 29.64
CA LYS A 488 -6.39 -36.20 30.85
C LYS A 488 -7.12 -34.85 30.74
N VAL A 489 -6.46 -33.82 30.21
CA VAL A 489 -7.09 -32.51 29.97
C VAL A 489 -8.29 -32.64 29.02
N VAL A 490 -8.15 -33.39 27.93
CA VAL A 490 -9.25 -33.60 26.96
C VAL A 490 -10.42 -34.36 27.60
N GLU A 491 -10.15 -35.36 28.43
CA GLU A 491 -11.18 -36.10 29.17
C GLU A 491 -11.88 -35.23 30.22
N GLU A 492 -11.12 -34.48 31.02
CA GLU A 492 -11.64 -33.54 32.02
C GLU A 492 -12.55 -32.47 31.40
N LEU A 493 -12.27 -32.07 30.15
CA LEU A 493 -13.07 -31.10 29.40
C LEU A 493 -14.22 -31.74 28.59
N GLY A 494 -14.46 -33.05 28.72
CA GLY A 494 -15.57 -33.74 28.09
C GLY A 494 -15.40 -34.02 26.59
N GLY A 495 -14.15 -34.17 26.12
CA GLY A 495 -13.84 -34.58 24.76
C GLY A 495 -14.41 -35.97 24.42
N ARG A 496 -14.94 -36.13 23.22
CA ARG A 496 -15.59 -37.35 22.73
C ARG A 496 -15.07 -37.72 21.35
N LEU A 497 -15.16 -39.01 21.03
CA LEU A 497 -14.95 -39.49 19.67
C LEU A 497 -16.13 -39.06 18.79
N HIS A 498 -15.87 -38.76 17.53
CA HIS A 498 -16.95 -38.58 16.56
C HIS A 498 -17.63 -39.93 16.29
N GLN A 499 -18.89 -39.90 15.84
CA GLN A 499 -19.65 -41.13 15.56
C GLN A 499 -18.92 -42.03 14.54
N ALA A 500 -18.33 -41.44 13.49
CA ALA A 500 -17.57 -42.18 12.49
C ALA A 500 -16.31 -42.89 13.06
N GLU A 501 -15.74 -42.40 14.16
CA GLU A 501 -14.59 -43.04 14.82
C GLU A 501 -15.01 -44.22 15.68
N LEU A 502 -16.19 -44.14 16.31
CA LEU A 502 -16.79 -45.24 17.07
C LEU A 502 -17.20 -46.38 16.14
N ASP A 503 -17.79 -46.02 14.99
CA ASP A 503 -18.29 -46.98 14.01
C ASP A 503 -17.21 -47.48 13.04
N ASN A 504 -15.98 -46.94 13.13
CA ASN A 504 -14.88 -47.20 12.21
C ASN A 504 -15.24 -46.93 10.72
N THR A 505 -16.03 -45.88 10.47
CA THR A 505 -16.49 -45.42 9.16
C THR A 505 -15.83 -44.11 8.72
N MET A 506 -14.65 -43.80 9.28
CA MET A 506 -13.86 -42.60 8.98
C MET A 506 -13.53 -42.51 7.48
N THR A 507 -14.20 -41.60 6.77
CA THR A 507 -14.04 -41.41 5.32
C THR A 507 -13.72 -39.95 4.98
N PRO A 508 -12.99 -39.69 3.89
CA PRO A 508 -12.74 -38.32 3.43
C PRO A 508 -14.04 -37.55 3.18
N THR A 509 -14.05 -36.26 3.49
CA THR A 509 -15.15 -35.36 3.10
C THR A 509 -15.08 -35.13 1.59
N PRO A 510 -16.11 -35.50 0.81
CA PRO A 510 -16.11 -35.29 -0.63
C PRO A 510 -16.17 -33.80 -0.97
N ALA A 511 -15.64 -33.44 -2.14
CA ALA A 511 -15.75 -32.09 -2.65
C ALA A 511 -17.22 -31.72 -2.90
N SER A 512 -17.60 -30.51 -2.50
CA SER A 512 -18.89 -29.90 -2.78
C SER A 512 -18.66 -28.57 -3.50
N PHE A 513 -19.52 -28.26 -4.48
CA PHE A 513 -19.40 -27.00 -5.20
C PHE A 513 -19.82 -25.82 -4.30
N LEU A 514 -18.87 -24.94 -4.02
CA LEU A 514 -19.10 -23.67 -3.31
C LEU A 514 -18.61 -22.55 -4.24
N PRO A 515 -19.51 -21.72 -4.80
CA PRO A 515 -19.11 -20.70 -5.76
C PRO A 515 -18.39 -19.55 -5.07
N ASP A 516 -17.06 -19.54 -5.17
CA ASP A 516 -16.23 -18.38 -4.80
C ASP A 516 -16.49 -17.21 -5.75
N GLN A 517 -16.73 -16.03 -5.18
CA GLN A 517 -16.88 -14.79 -5.93
C GLN A 517 -15.90 -13.73 -5.41
N ARG A 518 -15.12 -13.15 -6.33
CA ARG A 518 -14.17 -12.08 -5.99
C ARG A 518 -14.94 -10.86 -5.47
N HIS A 519 -14.35 -10.16 -4.51
CA HIS A 519 -14.87 -8.90 -3.97
C HIS A 519 -16.25 -8.99 -3.33
N LEU A 520 -16.70 -10.21 -3.00
CA LEU A 520 -17.96 -10.39 -2.32
C LEU A 520 -17.87 -9.76 -0.92
N ARG A 521 -18.80 -8.85 -0.61
CA ARG A 521 -18.79 -8.06 0.64
C ARG A 521 -19.01 -8.91 1.89
N GLN A 522 -19.73 -10.02 1.75
CA GLN A 522 -19.99 -11.04 2.76
C GLN A 522 -20.48 -12.31 2.09
N LEU A 523 -20.28 -13.47 2.71
CA LEU A 523 -20.80 -14.74 2.18
C LEU A 523 -22.33 -14.70 2.07
N PRO A 524 -22.95 -15.40 1.09
CA PRO A 524 -24.41 -15.53 1.06
C PRO A 524 -24.93 -16.16 2.37
N ALA A 525 -26.10 -15.77 2.85
CA ALA A 525 -26.61 -16.23 4.16
C ALA A 525 -26.80 -17.76 4.24
N ASN A 526 -27.02 -18.43 3.10
CA ASN A 526 -27.13 -19.88 2.99
C ASN A 526 -25.78 -20.59 2.79
N HIS A 527 -24.66 -19.85 2.74
CA HIS A 527 -23.34 -20.44 2.60
C HIS A 527 -22.95 -21.13 3.93
N PRO A 528 -22.38 -22.35 3.89
CA PRO A 528 -22.10 -23.15 5.09
C PRO A 528 -21.10 -22.50 6.07
N TYR A 529 -20.27 -21.60 5.56
CA TYR A 529 -19.29 -20.82 6.34
C TYR A 529 -19.76 -19.41 6.67
N ALA A 530 -20.98 -19.02 6.27
CA ALA A 530 -21.52 -17.72 6.65
C ALA A 530 -21.74 -17.66 8.17
N MET A 531 -21.35 -16.54 8.76
CA MET A 531 -21.69 -16.27 10.15
C MET A 531 -23.13 -15.79 10.26
N PRO A 532 -23.81 -15.98 11.41
CA PRO A 532 -25.10 -15.36 11.65
C PRO A 532 -25.03 -13.84 11.48
N GLY A 533 -26.06 -13.19 10.92
CA GLY A 533 -26.12 -11.73 10.91
C GLY A 533 -26.09 -11.20 12.36
N PRO A 534 -25.32 -10.15 12.70
CA PRO A 534 -24.53 -9.21 11.89
C PRO A 534 -23.08 -9.64 11.57
N LEU A 535 -22.63 -10.78 12.10
CA LEU A 535 -21.22 -11.21 12.11
C LEU A 535 -20.72 -11.71 10.75
N ASN A 536 -21.55 -11.66 9.71
CA ASN A 536 -21.17 -12.02 8.34
C ASN A 536 -20.59 -10.84 7.55
N GLY A 537 -20.92 -9.61 7.92
CA GLY A 537 -20.50 -8.39 7.23
C GLY A 537 -19.15 -7.87 7.73
N ALA A 538 -18.48 -7.00 6.96
CA ALA A 538 -17.20 -6.44 7.38
C ALA A 538 -17.29 -5.42 8.53
N VAL A 539 -18.47 -4.85 8.74
CA VAL A 539 -18.79 -3.89 9.81
C VAL A 539 -20.04 -4.39 10.52
N VAL A 540 -20.02 -4.37 11.85
CA VAL A 540 -21.18 -4.72 12.68
C VAL A 540 -22.04 -3.46 12.83
N PRO A 541 -23.31 -3.44 12.38
CA PRO A 541 -24.21 -2.32 12.64
C PRO A 541 -24.55 -2.21 14.13
N LEU A 542 -25.05 -1.06 14.56
CA LEU A 542 -25.59 -0.87 15.91
C LEU A 542 -26.70 -1.89 16.18
N SER A 543 -26.65 -2.56 17.31
CA SER A 543 -27.69 -3.48 17.75
C SER A 543 -28.99 -2.72 18.06
N PRO A 544 -30.16 -3.39 18.09
CA PRO A 544 -31.42 -2.74 18.43
C PRO A 544 -31.37 -1.98 19.76
N THR A 545 -30.70 -2.54 20.77
CA THR A 545 -30.52 -1.92 22.08
C THR A 545 -29.63 -0.68 22.01
N GLU A 546 -28.54 -0.75 21.24
CA GLU A 546 -27.63 0.39 21.02
C GLU A 546 -28.33 1.52 20.24
N GLN A 547 -29.13 1.17 19.23
CA GLN A 547 -29.91 2.14 18.46
C GLN A 547 -30.94 2.85 19.34
N ALA A 548 -31.67 2.09 20.18
CA ALA A 548 -32.62 2.66 21.13
C ALA A 548 -31.92 3.62 22.12
N ALA A 549 -30.76 3.23 22.64
CA ALA A 549 -29.97 4.08 23.53
C ALA A 549 -29.47 5.36 22.84
N GLN A 550 -29.07 5.27 21.57
CA GLN A 550 -28.64 6.42 20.78
C GLN A 550 -29.78 7.39 20.52
N LEU A 551 -30.96 6.88 20.12
CA LEU A 551 -32.16 7.70 19.91
C LEU A 551 -32.60 8.36 21.22
N ALA A 552 -32.58 7.64 22.34
CA ALA A 552 -32.87 8.21 23.66
C ALA A 552 -31.86 9.29 24.06
N ALA A 553 -30.56 9.10 23.77
CA ALA A 553 -29.54 10.12 24.01
C ALA A 553 -29.72 11.35 23.13
N GLN A 554 -30.09 11.19 21.86
CA GLN A 554 -30.41 12.30 20.95
C GLN A 554 -31.65 13.07 21.43
N ALA A 555 -32.71 12.36 21.82
CA ALA A 555 -33.91 12.99 22.40
C ALA A 555 -33.58 13.79 23.66
N ARG A 556 -32.74 13.25 24.56
CA ARG A 556 -32.26 13.97 25.75
C ARG A 556 -31.46 15.22 25.38
N ARG A 557 -30.56 15.15 24.38
CA ARG A 557 -29.81 16.32 23.91
C ARG A 557 -30.73 17.41 23.36
N HIS A 558 -31.66 17.05 22.48
CA HIS A 558 -32.65 18.00 21.96
C HIS A 558 -33.50 18.61 23.07
N HIS A 559 -33.88 17.83 24.07
CA HIS A 559 -34.61 18.34 25.23
C HIS A 559 -33.79 19.37 26.03
N ILE A 560 -32.51 19.07 26.29
CA ILE A 560 -31.57 19.98 26.96
C ILE A 560 -31.35 21.26 26.16
N GLU A 561 -31.15 21.14 24.85
CA GLU A 561 -30.99 22.28 23.93
C GLU A 561 -32.25 23.17 23.93
N THR A 562 -33.43 22.56 23.84
CA THR A 562 -34.71 23.28 23.89
C THR A 562 -34.90 23.98 25.25
N GLN A 563 -34.56 23.32 26.36
CA GLN A 563 -34.60 23.94 27.70
C GLN A 563 -33.60 25.10 27.81
N ALA A 564 -32.39 24.96 27.25
CA ALA A 564 -31.38 26.01 27.25
C ALA A 564 -31.78 27.21 26.39
N GLU A 565 -32.37 26.98 25.22
CA GLU A 565 -32.95 28.02 24.36
C GLU A 565 -34.10 28.75 25.05
N ALA A 566 -35.03 28.02 25.67
CA ALA A 566 -36.12 28.60 26.44
C ALA A 566 -35.62 29.40 27.66
N PHE A 567 -34.57 28.92 28.35
CA PHE A 567 -33.94 29.64 29.45
C PHE A 567 -33.29 30.94 28.98
N ASN A 568 -32.58 30.91 27.85
CA ASN A 568 -31.93 32.09 27.28
C ASN A 568 -32.94 33.11 26.72
N ALA A 569 -34.04 32.67 26.11
CA ALA A 569 -35.11 33.53 25.63
C ALA A 569 -35.83 34.28 26.77
N ASN A 570 -35.94 33.66 27.95
CA ASN A 570 -36.57 34.24 29.14
C ASN A 570 -35.62 35.08 30.00
N ARG A 571 -34.35 35.22 29.60
CA ARG A 571 -33.35 36.00 30.35
C ARG A 571 -33.44 37.48 29.97
N ALA A 572 -34.14 38.27 30.79
CA ALA A 572 -34.12 39.73 30.66
C ALA A 572 -32.69 40.28 30.88
N PRO A 573 -32.20 41.23 30.06
CA PRO A 573 -30.89 41.83 30.26
C PRO A 573 -30.87 42.62 31.57
N GLY A 574 -30.15 42.11 32.58
CA GLY A 574 -29.90 42.81 33.85
C GLY A 574 -30.38 42.11 35.12
N THR A 575 -31.09 40.97 35.07
CA THR A 575 -31.49 40.21 36.27
C THR A 575 -31.04 38.75 36.19
N SER A 576 -29.90 38.44 36.81
CA SER A 576 -29.53 37.04 37.10
C SER A 576 -30.16 36.64 38.44
N ASN A 577 -31.41 36.18 38.43
CA ASN A 577 -32.00 35.58 39.64
C ASN A 577 -31.36 34.19 39.86
N PRO A 578 -30.60 33.98 40.94
CA PRO A 578 -29.95 32.70 41.23
C PRO A 578 -30.95 31.54 41.40
N GLN A 579 -32.20 31.81 41.75
CA GLN A 579 -33.26 30.79 41.83
C GLN A 579 -33.66 30.25 40.44
N THR A 580 -33.70 31.10 39.42
CA THR A 580 -34.04 30.69 38.04
C THR A 580 -32.93 29.83 37.44
N PHE A 581 -31.67 30.15 37.76
CA PHE A 581 -30.52 29.33 37.36
C PHE A 581 -30.49 28.01 38.13
N ALA A 582 -30.77 28.00 39.44
CA ALA A 582 -30.86 26.78 40.24
C ALA A 582 -32.01 25.86 39.76
N ALA A 583 -33.16 26.41 39.36
CA ALA A 583 -34.28 25.66 38.81
C ALA A 583 -33.94 25.05 37.44
N PHE A 584 -33.21 25.77 36.57
CA PHE A 584 -32.71 25.24 35.30
C PHE A 584 -31.69 24.10 35.52
N VAL A 585 -30.74 24.26 36.44
CA VAL A 585 -29.79 23.19 36.79
C VAL A 585 -30.52 21.97 37.40
N ALA A 586 -31.55 22.20 38.21
CA ALA A 586 -32.38 21.13 38.76
C ALA A 586 -33.21 20.41 37.68
N SER A 587 -33.74 21.11 36.66
CA SER A 587 -34.48 20.50 35.56
C SER A 587 -33.61 19.67 34.63
N LEU A 588 -32.35 20.07 34.44
CA LEU A 588 -31.35 19.29 33.71
C LEU A 588 -30.99 17.98 34.45
N ASN A 589 -30.92 18.03 35.78
CA ASN A 589 -30.60 16.86 36.62
C ASN A 589 -31.82 15.96 36.90
N GLY A 590 -33.04 16.50 36.91
CA GLY A 590 -34.28 15.71 37.09
C GLY A 590 -34.57 14.74 35.94
N ALA A 591 -34.01 15.00 34.75
CA ALA A 591 -34.14 14.14 33.58
C ALA A 591 -33.20 12.91 33.58
N SER A 592 -32.29 12.78 34.56
CA SER A 592 -31.37 11.63 34.64
C SER A 592 -31.89 10.43 35.44
N HIS A 593 -33.06 10.55 36.09
CA HIS A 593 -33.60 9.52 37.00
C HIS A 593 -34.86 8.79 36.51
N THR A 594 -35.22 8.92 35.23
CA THR A 594 -36.25 8.08 34.61
C THR A 594 -35.69 7.45 33.33
N GLY A 595 -35.46 6.14 33.37
CA GLY A 595 -34.93 5.33 32.26
C GLY A 595 -33.87 4.36 32.72
#